data_AF-A0A7Z8QB92-F1
#
_entry.id   AF-A0A7Z8QB92-F1
#
_cell.length_a   1.000
_cell.length_b   1.000
_cell.length_c   1.000
_cell.angle_alpha   90.00
_cell.angle_beta   90.00
_cell.angle_gamma   90.00
#
_symmetry.space_group_name_H-M   'P 1'
#
loop_
_entity.id
_entity.type
_entity.pdbx_description
1 polymer ?
#
loop_
_entity_poly.entity_id
_entity_poly.type
_entity_poly.pdbx_seq_one_letter_code
_entity_poly.pdbx_strand_id
1 'polypeptide(L)'
;MSKLSVKNHDRDVAGYQYIYPVISRRSGGLSIGINFNTNNACNWRCVYCQVPDLTIGAAPELDFDLLETELEDFLRDVLQGSFYERYQLEPEMRVIKDIAISGNGEPTSVKDFTKAIALITRVVGQAKIAEPFQYVLITNGSLLHKQDVQAGLKLFNEFNGQVWFKLDSASDVGRETINHSSVSVKRQLENLISSTKLCFTWVQTCMLNYADKEGVGLVSEGEQTAYLELIEKVRQRASLQGVMLYSLARP
;
A
#
# COMPACT_ATOMS: atom_id res chain seq x y z
N MET A 1 -11.28 -5.95 -24.85
CA MET A 1 -10.59 -5.75 -23.56
C MET A 1 -9.81 -4.44 -23.63
N SER A 2 -9.85 -3.62 -22.58
CA SER A 2 -9.14 -2.35 -22.54
C SER A 2 -7.63 -2.56 -22.42
N LYS A 3 -6.84 -1.76 -23.15
CA LYS A 3 -5.37 -1.78 -23.05
C LYS A 3 -4.95 -1.39 -21.62
N LEU A 4 -4.16 -2.24 -20.96
CA LEU A 4 -3.44 -1.86 -19.76
C LEU A 4 -2.37 -0.84 -20.15
N SER A 5 -2.36 0.28 -19.45
CA SER A 5 -1.35 1.29 -19.69
C SER A 5 -1.01 1.98 -18.39
N VAL A 6 0.07 2.74 -18.44
CA VAL A 6 0.50 3.59 -17.34
C VAL A 6 -0.49 4.68 -16.95
N LYS A 7 -1.57 4.88 -17.74
CA LYS A 7 -2.67 5.81 -17.48
C LYS A 7 -3.98 5.10 -17.13
N ASN A 8 -4.09 3.80 -17.41
CA ASN A 8 -5.27 2.99 -17.13
C ASN A 8 -4.94 1.94 -16.08
N HIS A 9 -5.39 2.19 -14.86
CA HIS A 9 -5.20 1.32 -13.69
C HIS A 9 -6.52 0.67 -13.25
N ASP A 10 -7.43 0.46 -14.20
CA ASP A 10 -8.65 -0.30 -13.93
C ASP A 10 -8.28 -1.67 -13.34
N ARG A 11 -8.72 -1.90 -12.10
CA ARG A 11 -8.35 -3.07 -11.32
C ARG A 11 -9.15 -4.30 -11.77
N ASP A 12 -10.34 -4.07 -12.32
CA ASP A 12 -11.25 -5.14 -12.73
C ASP A 12 -10.87 -5.70 -14.11
N VAL A 13 -9.86 -5.13 -14.76
CA VAL A 13 -9.44 -5.48 -16.13
C VAL A 13 -9.08 -6.96 -16.28
N ALA A 14 -8.57 -7.59 -15.22
CA ALA A 14 -8.19 -9.00 -15.21
C ALA A 14 -9.32 -9.93 -14.73
N GLY A 15 -10.42 -9.39 -14.19
CA GLY A 15 -11.59 -10.15 -13.75
C GLY A 15 -11.41 -10.94 -12.45
N TYR A 16 -10.36 -10.64 -11.67
CA TYR A 16 -10.10 -11.24 -10.36
C TYR A 16 -10.64 -10.37 -9.22
N GLN A 17 -11.02 -11.00 -8.11
CA GLN A 17 -11.57 -10.33 -6.93
C GLN A 17 -10.48 -9.68 -6.07
N TYR A 18 -9.37 -10.36 -5.84
CA TYR A 18 -8.28 -9.90 -4.99
C TYR A 18 -7.09 -9.38 -5.79
N ILE A 19 -6.80 -9.97 -6.95
CA ILE A 19 -5.58 -9.72 -7.72
C ILE A 19 -5.83 -8.71 -8.83
N TYR A 20 -4.93 -7.74 -9.01
CA TYR A 20 -5.04 -6.82 -10.14
C TYR A 20 -3.68 -6.38 -10.69
N PRO A 21 -3.52 -6.22 -12.01
CA PRO A 21 -2.28 -5.75 -12.61
C PRO A 21 -2.15 -4.23 -12.55
N VAL A 22 -0.93 -3.75 -12.30
CA VAL A 22 -0.56 -2.33 -12.41
C VAL A 22 0.73 -2.21 -13.20
N ILE A 23 0.67 -1.54 -14.36
CA ILE A 23 1.89 -1.20 -15.10
C ILE A 23 2.48 0.08 -14.54
N SER A 24 3.57 -0.08 -13.80
CA SER A 24 4.25 0.99 -13.08
C SER A 24 5.31 1.65 -13.96
N ARG A 25 5.15 2.95 -14.23
CA ARG A 25 6.22 3.76 -14.84
C ARG A 25 7.44 3.91 -13.96
N ARG A 26 7.21 4.10 -12.66
CA ARG A 26 8.27 4.40 -11.69
C ARG A 26 9.16 3.19 -11.46
N SER A 27 8.54 2.01 -11.40
CA SER A 27 9.25 0.74 -11.23
C SER A 27 9.76 0.20 -12.57
N GLY A 28 9.12 0.56 -13.69
CA GLY A 28 9.47 0.08 -15.04
C GLY A 28 9.05 -1.37 -15.29
N GLY A 29 7.80 -1.72 -14.98
CA GLY A 29 7.29 -3.08 -15.19
C GLY A 29 5.92 -3.32 -14.54
N LEU A 30 5.58 -4.60 -14.34
CA LEU A 30 4.34 -5.05 -13.72
C LEU A 30 4.47 -5.09 -12.19
N SER A 31 3.61 -4.35 -11.51
CA SER A 31 3.28 -4.52 -10.09
C SER A 31 1.97 -5.32 -10.00
N ILE A 32 1.95 -6.34 -9.16
CA ILE A 32 0.78 -7.18 -8.94
C ILE A 32 0.12 -6.74 -7.62
N GLY A 33 -1.02 -6.08 -7.72
CA GLY A 33 -1.78 -5.59 -6.59
C GLY A 33 -2.62 -6.69 -5.94
N ILE A 34 -2.73 -6.64 -4.61
CA ILE A 34 -3.60 -7.52 -3.81
C ILE A 34 -4.53 -6.67 -2.94
N ASN A 35 -5.82 -6.63 -3.29
CA ASN A 35 -6.84 -5.83 -2.62
C ASN A 35 -7.63 -6.65 -1.58
N PHE A 36 -7.28 -6.55 -0.30
CA PHE A 36 -8.08 -7.16 0.76
C PHE A 36 -9.45 -6.48 0.99
N ASN A 37 -9.60 -5.21 0.60
CA ASN A 37 -10.78 -4.41 0.85
C ASN A 37 -11.71 -4.40 -0.37
N THR A 38 -12.23 -5.57 -0.77
CA THR A 38 -13.11 -5.73 -1.94
C THR A 38 -14.49 -5.06 -1.76
N ASN A 39 -14.82 -4.68 -0.54
CA ASN A 39 -16.06 -3.99 -0.16
C ASN A 39 -15.96 -2.44 -0.20
N ASN A 40 -14.85 -1.88 -0.69
CA ASN A 40 -14.59 -0.43 -0.69
C ASN A 40 -14.70 0.19 0.71
N ALA A 41 -14.33 -0.53 1.76
CA ALA A 41 -14.32 -0.01 3.12
C ALA A 41 -12.91 0.35 3.57
N CYS A 42 -12.74 1.55 4.11
CA CYS A 42 -11.49 1.99 4.74
C CYS A 42 -11.81 2.69 6.06
N ASN A 43 -10.90 2.61 7.04
CA ASN A 43 -11.07 3.35 8.29
C ASN A 43 -10.55 4.80 8.20
N TRP A 44 -10.02 5.20 7.06
CA TRP A 44 -9.68 6.58 6.69
C TRP A 44 -10.51 7.00 5.47
N ARG A 45 -10.71 8.30 5.30
CA ARG A 45 -11.33 8.88 4.10
C ARG A 45 -10.43 9.99 3.56
N CYS A 46 -9.29 9.61 2.99
CA CYS A 46 -8.36 10.59 2.44
C CYS A 46 -9.04 11.43 1.36
N VAL A 47 -8.83 12.76 1.38
CA VAL A 47 -9.42 13.69 0.39
C VAL A 47 -8.96 13.41 -1.04
N TYR A 48 -7.84 12.72 -1.19
CA TYR A 48 -7.27 12.30 -2.47
C TYR A 48 -7.68 10.87 -2.89
N CYS A 49 -8.46 10.19 -2.06
CA CYS A 49 -8.88 8.81 -2.34
C CYS A 49 -9.90 8.80 -3.49
N GLN A 50 -9.64 7.96 -4.49
CA GLN A 50 -10.49 7.80 -5.68
C GLN A 50 -11.27 6.48 -5.68
N VAL A 51 -11.36 5.82 -4.53
CA VAL A 51 -12.16 4.60 -4.38
C VAL A 51 -13.64 4.98 -4.50
N PRO A 52 -14.38 4.42 -5.47
CA PRO A 52 -15.79 4.72 -5.64
C PRO A 52 -16.59 4.19 -4.45
N ASP A 53 -17.61 4.94 -4.05
CA ASP A 53 -18.55 4.57 -2.98
C ASP A 53 -17.86 4.15 -1.68
N LEU A 54 -16.72 4.78 -1.36
CA LEU A 54 -15.94 4.47 -0.17
C LEU A 54 -16.80 4.59 1.10
N THR A 55 -16.88 3.51 1.87
CA THR A 55 -17.54 3.46 3.17
C THR A 55 -16.52 3.43 4.31
N ILE A 56 -16.91 3.91 5.49
CA ILE A 56 -16.07 3.80 6.67
C ILE A 56 -16.21 2.38 7.24
N GLY A 57 -15.09 1.65 7.30
CA GLY A 57 -15.10 0.28 7.80
C GLY A 57 -13.76 -0.44 7.69
N ALA A 58 -13.82 -1.77 7.79
CA ALA A 58 -12.67 -2.67 7.69
C ALA A 58 -12.82 -3.59 6.47
N ALA A 59 -11.72 -4.24 6.09
CA ALA A 59 -11.75 -5.31 5.10
C ALA A 59 -12.73 -6.41 5.53
N PRO A 60 -13.44 -7.04 4.56
CA PRO A 60 -14.26 -8.20 4.83
C PRO A 60 -13.39 -9.40 5.22
N GLU A 61 -14.02 -10.51 5.60
CA GLU A 61 -13.30 -11.77 5.75
C GLU A 61 -12.72 -12.20 4.40
N LEU A 62 -11.48 -12.69 4.42
CA LEU A 62 -10.83 -13.21 3.21
C LEU A 62 -11.31 -14.62 2.93
N ASP A 63 -11.66 -14.87 1.68
CA ASP A 63 -11.66 -16.20 1.12
C ASP A 63 -10.21 -16.56 0.75
N PHE A 64 -9.55 -17.32 1.63
CA PHE A 64 -8.15 -17.69 1.45
C PHE A 64 -7.95 -18.64 0.27
N ASP A 65 -8.90 -19.54 0.01
CA ASP A 65 -8.79 -20.51 -1.08
C ASP A 65 -8.93 -19.79 -2.44
N LEU A 66 -9.84 -18.81 -2.52
CA LEU A 66 -9.96 -17.95 -3.69
C LEU A 66 -8.71 -17.07 -3.87
N LEU A 67 -8.22 -16.41 -2.81
CA LEU A 67 -7.00 -15.59 -2.89
C LEU A 67 -5.80 -16.39 -3.41
N GLU A 68 -5.62 -17.63 -2.92
CA GLU A 68 -4.55 -18.52 -3.39
C GLU A 68 -4.74 -18.87 -4.87
N THR A 69 -5.93 -19.32 -5.25
CA THR A 69 -6.25 -19.72 -6.63
C THR A 69 -6.01 -18.56 -7.60
N GLU A 70 -6.52 -17.37 -7.30
CA GLU A 70 -6.35 -16.20 -8.16
C GLU A 70 -4.88 -15.79 -8.29
N LEU A 71 -4.11 -15.84 -7.20
CA LEU A 71 -2.70 -15.47 -7.22
C LEU A 71 -1.86 -16.48 -8.02
N GLU A 72 -2.12 -17.78 -7.86
CA GLU A 72 -1.46 -18.84 -8.63
C GLU A 72 -1.80 -18.73 -10.13
N ASP A 73 -3.07 -18.55 -10.46
CA ASP A 73 -3.53 -18.43 -11.84
C ASP A 73 -2.96 -17.20 -12.52
N PHE A 74 -2.96 -16.06 -11.83
CA PHE A 74 -2.40 -14.82 -12.34
C PHE A 74 -0.89 -14.92 -12.56
N LEU A 75 -0.14 -15.46 -11.58
CA LEU A 75 1.32 -15.66 -11.72
C LEU A 75 1.65 -16.61 -12.88
N ARG A 76 0.89 -17.70 -13.04
CA ARG A 76 1.06 -18.65 -14.15
C ARG A 76 0.84 -17.97 -15.50
N ASP A 77 -0.20 -17.15 -15.64
CA ASP A 77 -0.46 -16.43 -16.90
C ASP A 77 0.61 -15.37 -17.20
N VAL A 78 1.12 -14.69 -16.17
CA VAL A 78 2.21 -13.71 -16.34
C VAL A 78 3.53 -14.37 -16.72
N LEU A 79 3.88 -15.49 -16.08
CA LEU A 79 5.20 -16.11 -16.27
C LEU A 79 5.27 -17.04 -17.48
N GLN A 80 4.17 -17.71 -17.80
CA GLN A 80 4.14 -18.81 -18.78
C GLN A 80 3.01 -18.66 -19.80
N GLY A 81 2.04 -17.79 -19.54
CA GLY A 81 0.88 -17.58 -20.37
C GLY A 81 1.05 -16.46 -21.38
N SER A 82 -0.05 -15.76 -21.63
CA SER A 82 -0.14 -14.76 -22.70
C SER A 82 -0.43 -13.37 -22.15
N PHE A 83 -0.28 -13.16 -20.84
CA PHE A 83 -0.60 -11.89 -20.18
C PHE A 83 -0.04 -10.68 -20.94
N TYR A 84 1.27 -10.69 -21.22
CA TYR A 84 1.94 -9.55 -21.85
C TYR A 84 1.48 -9.31 -23.29
N GLU A 85 1.18 -10.37 -24.05
CA GLU A 85 0.62 -10.30 -25.40
C GLU A 85 -0.81 -9.79 -25.38
N ARG A 86 -1.67 -10.35 -24.51
CA ARG A 86 -3.07 -9.96 -24.34
C ARG A 86 -3.21 -8.48 -24.03
N TYR A 87 -2.30 -7.93 -23.24
CA TYR A 87 -2.28 -6.52 -22.87
C TYR A 87 -1.37 -5.63 -23.72
N GLN A 88 -0.70 -6.19 -24.73
CA GLN A 88 0.18 -5.47 -25.68
C GLN A 88 1.25 -4.64 -24.96
N LEU A 89 1.95 -5.27 -24.02
CA LEU A 89 2.99 -4.61 -23.24
C LEU A 89 4.33 -4.66 -23.98
N GLU A 90 5.00 -3.51 -24.03
CA GLU A 90 6.34 -3.37 -24.62
C GLU A 90 7.34 -4.29 -23.90
N PRO A 91 8.32 -4.88 -24.60
CA PRO A 91 9.27 -5.86 -24.04
C PRO A 91 9.93 -5.41 -22.74
N GLU A 92 10.27 -4.12 -22.61
CA GLU A 92 10.95 -3.56 -21.44
C GLU A 92 10.08 -3.55 -20.19
N MET A 93 8.75 -3.61 -20.36
CA MET A 93 7.76 -3.63 -19.28
C MET A 93 7.37 -5.06 -18.87
N ARG A 94 7.88 -6.09 -19.56
CA ARG A 94 7.54 -7.50 -19.33
C ARG A 94 8.33 -8.14 -18.20
N VAL A 95 8.31 -7.48 -17.05
CA VAL A 95 9.03 -7.91 -15.86
C VAL A 95 8.16 -7.65 -14.65
N ILE A 96 8.04 -8.64 -13.77
CA ILE A 96 7.40 -8.45 -12.48
C ILE A 96 8.37 -7.69 -11.59
N LYS A 97 7.96 -6.52 -11.10
CA LYS A 97 8.75 -5.67 -10.21
C LYS A 97 8.41 -5.92 -8.75
N ASP A 98 7.13 -6.05 -8.47
CA ASP A 98 6.67 -6.14 -7.10
C ASP A 98 5.30 -6.81 -6.98
N ILE A 99 5.02 -7.29 -5.76
CA ILE A 99 3.66 -7.56 -5.29
C ILE A 99 3.33 -6.51 -4.23
N ALA A 100 2.22 -5.82 -4.43
CA ALA A 100 1.78 -4.73 -3.57
C ALA A 100 0.45 -5.07 -2.88
N ILE A 101 0.50 -5.38 -1.59
CA ILE A 101 -0.68 -5.45 -0.73
C ILE A 101 -1.19 -4.02 -0.56
N SER A 102 -2.18 -3.68 -1.38
CA SER A 102 -2.71 -2.35 -1.58
C SER A 102 -4.08 -2.48 -2.22
N GLY A 103 -4.97 -1.52 -2.03
CA GLY A 103 -6.35 -1.77 -2.39
C GLY A 103 -7.27 -0.57 -2.25
N ASN A 104 -8.54 -0.88 -2.04
CA ASN A 104 -9.62 0.10 -1.85
C ASN A 104 -9.78 0.55 -0.39
N GLY A 105 -8.95 0.03 0.52
CA GLY A 105 -8.98 0.40 1.93
C GLY A 105 -7.70 0.09 2.67
N GLU A 106 -7.79 -0.02 3.99
CA GLU A 106 -6.65 -0.29 4.87
C GLU A 106 -6.37 -1.79 4.96
N PRO A 107 -5.28 -2.33 4.37
CA PRO A 107 -5.08 -3.77 4.29
C PRO A 107 -4.88 -4.42 5.66
N THR A 108 -4.32 -3.69 6.64
CA THR A 108 -4.11 -4.22 8.01
C THR A 108 -5.41 -4.29 8.83
N SER A 109 -6.55 -3.92 8.24
CA SER A 109 -7.88 -4.09 8.85
C SER A 109 -8.47 -5.49 8.69
N VAL A 110 -7.90 -6.30 7.80
CA VAL A 110 -8.31 -7.68 7.57
C VAL A 110 -8.11 -8.54 8.81
N LYS A 111 -8.98 -9.55 8.99
CA LYS A 111 -8.76 -10.60 9.99
C LYS A 111 -7.68 -11.57 9.47
N ASP A 112 -6.93 -12.17 10.39
CA ASP A 112 -5.88 -13.15 10.10
C ASP A 112 -4.84 -12.61 9.11
N PHE A 113 -4.37 -11.38 9.32
CA PHE A 113 -3.38 -10.72 8.48
C PHE A 113 -2.08 -11.54 8.39
N THR A 114 -1.62 -12.14 9.49
CA THR A 114 -0.43 -13.03 9.46
C THR A 114 -0.63 -14.21 8.51
N LYS A 115 -1.83 -14.81 8.51
CA LYS A 115 -2.18 -15.94 7.63
C LYS A 115 -2.17 -15.49 6.17
N ALA A 116 -2.69 -14.30 5.88
CA ALA A 116 -2.68 -13.73 4.52
C ALA A 116 -1.25 -13.52 4.02
N ILE A 117 -0.37 -12.96 4.86
CA ILE A 117 1.05 -12.79 4.53
C ILE A 117 1.71 -14.15 4.26
N ALA A 118 1.48 -15.15 5.11
CA ALA A 118 2.04 -16.49 4.93
C ALA A 118 1.59 -17.17 3.63
N LEU A 119 0.32 -16.99 3.25
CA LEU A 119 -0.22 -17.50 1.98
C LEU A 119 0.47 -16.83 0.80
N ILE A 120 0.51 -15.50 0.78
CA ILE A 120 1.09 -14.72 -0.32
C ILE A 120 2.57 -15.08 -0.50
N THR A 121 3.37 -15.06 0.57
CA THR A 121 4.81 -15.33 0.44
C THR A 121 5.10 -16.78 0.03
N ARG A 122 4.27 -17.74 0.47
CA ARG A 122 4.37 -19.14 0.03
C ARG A 122 4.10 -19.30 -1.47
N VAL A 123 2.97 -18.81 -1.96
CA VAL A 123 2.57 -18.92 -3.38
C VAL A 123 3.60 -18.24 -4.27
N VAL A 124 4.05 -17.05 -3.89
CA VAL A 124 5.03 -16.28 -4.69
C VAL A 124 6.42 -16.91 -4.65
N GLY A 125 6.82 -17.47 -3.50
CA GLY A 125 8.07 -18.23 -3.38
C GLY A 125 8.12 -19.45 -4.31
N GLN A 126 6.97 -20.10 -4.54
CA GLN A 126 6.86 -21.22 -5.49
C GLN A 126 6.99 -20.77 -6.95
N ALA A 127 6.57 -19.54 -7.27
CA ALA A 127 6.66 -18.96 -8.61
C ALA A 127 8.10 -18.58 -9.03
N LYS A 128 9.05 -18.51 -8.10
CA LYS A 128 10.49 -18.27 -8.35
C LYS A 128 10.76 -17.06 -9.27
N ILE A 129 10.10 -15.94 -8.99
CA ILE A 129 10.26 -14.67 -9.72
C ILE A 129 11.74 -14.23 -9.62
N ALA A 130 12.32 -13.81 -10.74
CA ALA A 130 13.72 -13.40 -10.80
C ALA A 130 13.92 -12.02 -10.15
N GLU A 131 15.10 -11.83 -9.52
CA GLU A 131 15.51 -10.54 -8.98
C GLU A 131 15.83 -9.52 -10.09
N PRO A 132 15.61 -8.21 -9.88
CA PRO A 132 15.10 -7.59 -8.65
C PRO A 132 13.57 -7.72 -8.52
N PHE A 133 13.10 -8.17 -7.34
CA PHE A 133 11.70 -8.30 -6.98
C PHE A 133 11.43 -7.77 -5.56
N GLN A 134 10.23 -7.23 -5.31
CA GLN A 134 9.91 -6.66 -4.01
C GLN A 134 8.49 -7.00 -3.53
N TYR A 135 8.34 -7.36 -2.26
CA TYR A 135 7.04 -7.31 -1.59
C TYR A 135 6.81 -5.94 -0.96
N VAL A 136 5.64 -5.35 -1.17
CA VAL A 136 5.26 -4.04 -0.65
C VAL A 136 3.92 -4.11 0.08
N LEU A 137 3.83 -3.53 1.27
CA LEU A 137 2.60 -3.26 1.99
C LEU A 137 2.36 -1.75 2.02
N ILE A 138 1.26 -1.28 1.44
CA ILE A 138 0.86 0.13 1.56
C ILE A 138 -0.21 0.23 2.65
N THR A 139 0.09 0.96 3.72
CA THR A 139 -0.79 1.04 4.90
C THR A 139 -0.84 2.46 5.45
N ASN A 140 -2.01 2.86 5.92
CA ASN A 140 -2.20 4.05 6.74
C ASN A 140 -1.71 3.90 8.19
N GLY A 141 -1.34 2.67 8.56
CA GLY A 141 -0.69 2.33 9.80
C GLY A 141 -1.56 2.41 11.05
N SER A 142 -2.85 2.68 10.92
CA SER A 142 -3.77 2.84 12.05
C SER A 142 -3.87 1.59 12.95
N LEU A 143 -3.68 0.39 12.38
CA LEU A 143 -3.90 -0.89 13.06
C LEU A 143 -2.61 -1.67 13.38
N LEU A 144 -1.43 -1.07 13.19
CA LEU A 144 -0.12 -1.68 13.46
C LEU A 144 0.14 -2.00 14.95
N HIS A 145 -0.73 -1.56 15.85
CA HIS A 145 -0.69 -1.91 17.27
C HIS A 145 -1.28 -3.31 17.56
N LYS A 146 -2.03 -3.90 16.61
CA LYS A 146 -2.63 -5.23 16.77
C LYS A 146 -1.56 -6.31 16.72
N GLN A 147 -1.65 -7.30 17.61
CA GLN A 147 -0.66 -8.39 17.72
C GLN A 147 -0.54 -9.20 16.43
N ASP A 148 -1.66 -9.56 15.81
CA ASP A 148 -1.67 -10.28 14.54
C ASP A 148 -1.01 -9.47 13.42
N VAL A 149 -1.31 -8.16 13.31
CA VAL A 149 -0.65 -7.31 12.32
C VAL A 149 0.87 -7.26 12.55
N GLN A 150 1.33 -7.14 13.80
CA GLN A 150 2.76 -7.15 14.12
C GLN A 150 3.44 -8.48 13.80
N ALA A 151 2.76 -9.60 14.03
CA ALA A 151 3.27 -10.92 13.66
C ALA A 151 3.40 -11.05 12.13
N GLY A 152 2.37 -10.61 11.39
CA GLY A 152 2.42 -10.54 9.93
C GLY A 152 3.55 -9.66 9.39
N LEU A 153 3.83 -8.51 10.00
CA LEU A 153 4.95 -7.66 9.60
C LEU A 153 6.32 -8.30 9.83
N LYS A 154 6.51 -9.01 10.94
CA LYS A 154 7.76 -9.75 11.21
C LYS A 154 7.98 -10.79 10.12
N LEU A 155 6.95 -11.58 9.83
CA LEU A 155 6.98 -12.55 8.74
C LEU A 155 7.26 -11.88 7.40
N PHE A 156 6.59 -10.76 7.10
CA PHE A 156 6.81 -10.00 5.86
C PHE A 156 8.26 -9.56 5.71
N ASN A 157 8.90 -9.13 6.81
CA ASN A 157 10.30 -8.72 6.83
C ASN A 157 11.28 -9.89 6.58
N GLU A 158 10.94 -11.12 6.98
CA GLU A 158 11.75 -12.32 6.67
C GLU A 158 11.85 -12.57 5.15
N PHE A 159 10.87 -12.09 4.37
CA PHE A 159 10.87 -12.13 2.91
C PHE A 159 11.33 -10.81 2.27
N ASN A 160 12.10 -10.00 3.01
CA ASN A 160 12.57 -8.67 2.61
C ASN A 160 11.43 -7.71 2.25
N GLY A 161 10.22 -7.90 2.79
CA GLY A 161 9.09 -7.04 2.53
C GLY A 161 9.31 -5.59 3.01
N GLN A 162 8.66 -4.65 2.34
CA GLN A 162 8.72 -3.23 2.66
C GLN A 162 7.34 -2.67 3.03
N VAL A 163 7.28 -1.92 4.12
CA VAL A 163 6.10 -1.13 4.48
C VAL A 163 6.24 0.27 3.92
N TRP A 164 5.23 0.71 3.18
CA TRP A 164 5.02 2.09 2.77
C TRP A 164 3.93 2.70 3.64
N PHE A 165 4.35 3.35 4.72
CA PHE A 165 3.49 3.91 5.76
C PHE A 165 3.00 5.30 5.36
N LYS A 166 1.69 5.54 5.31
CA LYS A 166 1.13 6.87 4.99
C LYS A 166 1.23 7.83 6.19
N LEU A 167 1.88 8.97 5.96
CA LEU A 167 1.95 10.09 6.90
C LEU A 167 1.78 11.38 6.10
N ASP A 168 0.54 11.86 5.96
CA ASP A 168 0.23 13.06 5.17
C ASP A 168 0.24 14.35 6.02
N SER A 169 0.13 14.22 7.35
CA SER A 169 0.22 15.30 8.32
C SER A 169 0.64 14.74 9.68
N ALA A 170 1.27 15.60 10.49
CA ALA A 170 1.73 15.29 11.85
C ALA A 170 0.99 16.09 12.95
N SER A 171 -0.09 16.79 12.61
CA SER A 171 -0.99 17.42 13.60
C SER A 171 -2.36 16.75 13.62
N ASP A 172 -3.14 16.99 14.67
CA ASP A 172 -4.53 16.52 14.72
C ASP A 172 -5.40 17.20 13.67
N VAL A 173 -5.26 18.52 13.49
CA VAL A 173 -6.05 19.30 12.53
C VAL A 173 -5.77 18.89 11.08
N GLY A 174 -4.49 18.74 10.72
CA GLY A 174 -4.11 18.36 9.36
C GLY A 174 -4.53 16.93 9.02
N ARG A 175 -4.42 15.98 9.95
CA ARG A 175 -4.86 14.59 9.73
C ARG A 175 -6.38 14.46 9.66
N GLU A 176 -7.12 15.20 10.48
CA GLU A 176 -8.58 15.26 10.34
C GLU A 176 -8.96 15.85 8.98
N THR A 177 -8.31 16.93 8.56
CA THR A 177 -8.62 17.61 7.29
C THR A 177 -8.24 16.79 6.06
N ILE A 178 -7.10 16.09 6.09
CA ILE A 178 -6.56 15.37 4.93
C ILE A 178 -7.07 13.92 4.88
N ASN A 179 -7.10 13.24 6.02
CA ASN A 179 -7.34 11.80 6.11
C ASN A 179 -8.69 11.45 6.77
N HIS A 180 -9.37 12.40 7.41
CA HIS A 180 -10.55 12.16 8.25
C HIS A 180 -10.30 11.02 9.26
N SER A 181 -9.14 11.09 9.92
CA SER A 181 -8.63 10.03 10.79
C SER A 181 -8.72 10.45 12.25
N SER A 182 -9.39 9.62 13.05
CA SER A 182 -9.51 9.80 14.51
C SER A 182 -8.32 9.24 15.30
N VAL A 183 -7.32 8.66 14.63
CA VAL A 183 -6.08 8.20 15.29
C VAL A 183 -5.39 9.42 15.88
N SER A 184 -4.82 9.37 17.09
CA SER A 184 -4.07 10.52 17.65
C SER A 184 -2.63 10.59 17.12
N VAL A 185 -1.99 11.77 17.15
CA VAL A 185 -0.57 11.92 16.77
C VAL A 185 0.33 10.99 17.58
N LYS A 186 0.05 10.84 18.89
CA LYS A 186 0.78 9.91 19.75
C LYS A 186 0.69 8.47 19.24
N ARG A 187 -0.52 7.99 18.90
CA ARG A 187 -0.71 6.63 18.39
C ARG A 187 -0.05 6.45 17.03
N GLN A 188 -0.13 7.44 16.14
CA GLN A 188 0.53 7.42 14.84
C GLN A 188 2.05 7.27 14.98
N LEU A 189 2.65 8.04 15.89
CA LEU A 189 4.08 7.94 16.22
C LEU A 189 4.44 6.55 16.75
N GLU A 190 3.69 6.00 17.71
CA GLU A 190 3.90 4.66 18.25
C GLU A 190 3.77 3.57 17.17
N ASN A 191 2.79 3.69 16.28
CA ASN A 191 2.57 2.76 15.19
C ASN A 191 3.70 2.83 14.15
N LEU A 192 4.17 4.03 13.80
CA LEU A 192 5.30 4.20 12.86
C LEU A 192 6.61 3.64 13.43
N ILE A 193 6.85 3.83 14.73
CA ILE A 193 7.99 3.21 15.43
C ILE A 193 7.87 1.69 15.44
N SER A 194 6.66 1.17 15.68
CA SER A 194 6.41 -0.27 15.66
C SER A 194 6.67 -0.83 14.26
N SER A 195 6.17 -0.19 13.20
CA SER A 195 6.45 -0.57 11.82
C SER A 195 7.95 -0.63 11.55
N THR A 196 8.68 0.45 11.82
CA THR A 196 10.14 0.55 11.55
C THR A 196 10.97 -0.44 12.35
N LYS A 197 10.51 -0.89 13.51
CA LYS A 197 11.18 -1.96 14.28
C LYS A 197 10.89 -3.36 13.77
N LEU A 198 9.74 -3.57 13.15
CA LEU A 198 9.25 -4.89 12.75
C LEU A 198 9.52 -5.20 11.28
N CYS A 199 9.58 -4.17 10.43
CA CYS A 199 9.75 -4.32 8.99
C CYS A 199 10.41 -3.08 8.37
N PHE A 200 11.14 -3.30 7.27
CA PHE A 200 11.74 -2.22 6.49
C PHE A 200 10.69 -1.19 6.08
N THR A 201 10.77 0.03 6.58
CA THR A 201 9.69 1.01 6.47
C THR A 201 10.15 2.30 5.80
N TRP A 202 9.41 2.69 4.77
CA TRP A 202 9.40 4.04 4.19
C TRP A 202 8.17 4.79 4.65
N VAL A 203 8.30 6.11 4.80
CA VAL A 203 7.13 6.99 4.88
C VAL A 203 6.72 7.42 3.48
N GLN A 204 5.42 7.44 3.22
CA GLN A 204 4.81 8.04 2.04
C GLN A 204 3.91 9.20 2.44
N THR A 205 4.09 10.33 1.75
CA THR A 205 3.41 11.58 2.09
C THR A 205 2.85 12.22 0.83
N CYS A 206 1.52 12.37 0.79
CA CYS A 206 0.85 13.12 -0.25
C CYS A 206 0.94 14.61 0.05
N MET A 207 1.66 15.34 -0.79
CA MET A 207 1.74 16.80 -0.73
C MET A 207 0.50 17.39 -1.42
N LEU A 208 -0.30 18.13 -0.65
CA LEU A 208 -1.54 18.74 -1.09
C LEU A 208 -1.46 20.25 -0.93
N ASN A 209 -2.03 20.96 -1.89
CA ASN A 209 -2.31 22.39 -1.79
C ASN A 209 -3.79 22.62 -2.08
N TYR A 210 -4.50 23.25 -1.16
CA TYR A 210 -5.93 23.49 -1.29
C TYR A 210 -6.17 24.84 -1.96
N ALA A 211 -7.12 24.88 -2.91
CA ALA A 211 -7.44 26.12 -3.62
C ALA A 211 -8.17 27.14 -2.72
N ASP A 212 -8.91 26.67 -1.72
CA ASP A 212 -9.80 27.44 -0.85
C ASP A 212 -9.34 27.47 0.61
N LYS A 213 -8.22 26.83 0.95
CA LYS A 213 -7.67 26.77 2.31
C LYS A 213 -6.17 27.00 2.31
N GLU A 214 -5.76 28.15 2.81
CA GLU A 214 -4.35 28.46 3.01
C GLU A 214 -3.80 27.75 4.27
N GLY A 215 -2.53 27.37 4.22
CA GLY A 215 -1.82 26.85 5.41
C GLY A 215 -2.30 25.50 5.94
N VAL A 216 -3.02 24.70 5.16
CA VAL A 216 -3.45 23.34 5.54
C VAL A 216 -2.44 22.28 5.09
N GLY A 217 -2.00 21.44 6.02
CA GLY A 217 -1.03 20.39 5.73
C GLY A 217 0.38 20.95 5.51
N LEU A 218 1.23 20.21 4.80
CA LEU A 218 2.67 20.47 4.71
C LEU A 218 3.08 21.73 3.93
N VAL A 219 2.12 22.53 3.45
CA VAL A 219 2.40 23.88 2.92
C VAL A 219 2.57 24.91 4.05
N SER A 220 2.15 24.60 5.27
CA SER A 220 2.33 25.45 6.46
C SER A 220 3.64 25.12 7.19
N GLU A 221 4.37 26.17 7.61
CA GLU A 221 5.59 26.04 8.41
C GLU A 221 5.34 25.25 9.71
N GLY A 222 4.20 25.49 10.37
CA GLY A 222 3.85 24.78 11.62
C GLY A 222 3.67 23.27 11.42
N GLU A 223 3.05 22.86 10.31
CA GLU A 223 2.93 21.45 9.93
C GLU A 223 4.29 20.85 9.56
N GLN A 224 5.13 21.60 8.84
CA GLN A 224 6.49 21.15 8.51
C GLN A 224 7.32 20.92 9.76
N THR A 225 7.29 21.84 10.74
CA THR A 225 7.97 21.67 12.02
C THR A 225 7.45 20.43 12.76
N ALA A 226 6.12 20.29 12.90
CA ALA A 226 5.52 19.14 13.57
C ALA A 226 5.88 17.81 12.87
N TYR A 227 5.92 17.80 11.55
CA TYR A 227 6.29 16.64 10.75
C TYR A 227 7.75 16.26 10.96
N LEU A 228 8.67 17.23 10.86
CA LEU A 228 10.10 17.00 11.08
C LEU A 228 10.38 16.51 12.51
N GLU A 229 9.72 17.09 13.51
CA GLU A 229 9.81 16.61 14.90
C GLU A 229 9.30 15.18 15.07
N LEU A 230 8.20 14.82 14.42
CA LEU A 230 7.66 13.46 14.46
C LEU A 230 8.66 12.47 13.84
N ILE A 231 9.20 12.79 12.65
CA ILE A 231 10.20 11.95 11.97
C ILE A 231 11.47 11.81 12.83
N GLU A 232 11.95 12.89 13.44
CA GLU A 232 13.11 12.86 14.32
C GLU A 232 12.88 11.96 15.53
N LYS A 233 11.71 12.05 16.17
CA LYS A 233 11.29 11.15 17.25
C LYS A 233 11.22 9.68 16.83
N VAL A 234 11.01 9.37 15.55
CA VAL A 234 11.07 8.00 15.02
C VAL A 234 12.53 7.58 14.83
N ARG A 235 13.35 8.41 14.17
CA ARG A 235 14.76 8.11 13.88
C ARG A 235 15.61 7.88 15.12
N GLN A 236 15.28 8.54 16.23
CA GLN A 236 15.92 8.31 17.52
C GLN A 236 15.64 6.91 18.11
N ARG A 237 14.62 6.20 17.62
CA ARG A 237 14.13 4.94 18.20
C ARG A 237 14.13 3.76 17.22
N ALA A 238 14.22 4.00 15.93
CA ALA A 238 14.22 2.98 14.88
C ALA A 238 14.81 3.52 13.56
N SER A 239 15.21 2.61 12.67
CA SER A 239 15.80 2.96 11.37
C SER A 239 14.72 3.15 10.31
N LEU A 240 14.35 4.41 10.05
CA LEU A 240 13.49 4.79 8.94
C LEU A 240 14.30 4.95 7.66
N GLN A 241 13.80 4.42 6.55
CA GLN A 241 14.53 4.36 5.28
C GLN A 241 14.51 5.69 4.52
N GLY A 242 13.42 6.44 4.67
CA GLY A 242 13.27 7.77 4.11
C GLY A 242 11.81 8.17 3.98
N VAL A 243 11.61 9.32 3.33
CA VAL A 243 10.29 9.88 3.05
C VAL A 243 10.12 10.01 1.54
N MET A 244 9.09 9.37 1.00
CA MET A 244 8.66 9.51 -0.39
C MET A 244 7.56 10.57 -0.47
N LEU A 245 7.89 11.71 -1.06
CA LEU A 245 6.92 12.78 -1.36
C LEU A 245 6.27 12.54 -2.72
N TYR A 246 4.96 12.65 -2.80
CA TYR A 246 4.22 12.56 -4.07
C TYR A 246 3.03 13.53 -4.07
N SER A 247 2.54 13.88 -5.26
CA SER A 247 1.33 14.70 -5.42
C SER A 247 0.19 13.89 -6.04
N LEU A 248 -0.98 14.51 -6.22
CA LEU A 248 -2.10 13.95 -6.97
C LEU A 248 -1.74 13.64 -8.42
N ALA A 249 -0.80 14.41 -8.98
CA ALA A 249 -0.30 14.15 -10.30
C ALA A 249 0.38 12.78 -10.28
N ARG A 250 -0.14 11.88 -11.12
CA ARG A 250 0.52 10.63 -11.48
C ARG A 250 1.15 10.88 -12.87
N PRO A 251 2.22 11.71 -12.96
CA PRO A 251 2.80 12.12 -14.23
C PRO A 251 3.31 10.93 -15.02
#